data_AF-A0AA36IWY7-F1
#
_entry.id   AF-A0AA36IWY7-F1
#
_cell.length_a   1.000
_cell.length_b   1.000
_cell.length_c   1.000
_cell.angle_alpha   90.00
_cell.angle_beta   90.00
_cell.angle_gamma   90.00
#
_symmetry.space_group_name_H-M   'P 1'
#
loop_
_entity.id
_entity.type
_entity.pdbx_description
1 polymer ?
#
loop_
_entity_poly.entity_id
_entity_poly.type
_entity_poly.pdbx_seq_one_letter_code
_entity_poly.pdbx_strand_id
1 'polypeptide(L)'
;MSGDSRDLRLGSLESGFAADGSEKLPDLSEHKNLAAEVLSKVPGLYDRLKDRKTKLGITLARCIKAAVDTPDSPDACLFAGDEDCFEDFAEVFDVVIARMHGLLPPGEVNCTVRPQHPAAQPVKPAGAKLDVSARILHSVQLRAARNIRGFRFCPAMDRNERAEVEMLVAKALRGLAPAVSGVYLPLRQSVSYAPRAGGMDEFEELRLKAAGLHFELPESQPVLASGTCGEWPHGRGVFASSDRKLAVWINHQEHLTLMMVGDDMYQAYRDLQRALQGLGEILRRRKPGQTQAFASSERLGFLTSNLYGLGCSLQASAILKLPRLAAMEVSHPSSAAGSWRSWAGLMRVQVEPVSSLDGHAVEGCFKISNMDTFNVSDAEVLDVVHEVAGRLILAEQQITSLADSDALFPILTSVLSAAKEGRESRQSILSVISGVITDCGDNVAQDVVALLMKEQSRPGTQESIIEEDKEIADLKDRLKCAMYSKLQDGSLEEAIDTASTSGGAMHFSDLPPLPPPPEEMGRAAPWRQRSSSPSRR
;
A
#
# COMPACT_ATOMS: atom_id res chain seq x y z
N MET A 1 30.16 26.79 -5.44
CA MET A 1 30.63 25.50 -5.99
C MET A 1 30.15 24.41 -5.04
N SER A 2 28.86 24.07 -5.11
CA SER A 2 28.27 22.96 -4.37
C SER A 2 28.30 21.76 -5.29
N GLY A 3 29.30 20.89 -5.15
CA GLY A 3 29.19 19.53 -5.69
C GLY A 3 27.96 18.92 -5.05
N ASP A 4 26.96 18.57 -5.86
CA ASP A 4 25.67 18.11 -5.39
C ASP A 4 25.89 16.83 -4.56
N SER A 5 25.38 16.77 -3.34
CA SER A 5 25.58 15.61 -2.44
C SER A 5 25.11 14.28 -3.06
N ARG A 6 24.29 14.38 -4.12
CA ARG A 6 23.79 13.30 -4.97
C ARG A 6 24.90 12.67 -5.83
N ASP A 7 25.77 13.47 -6.44
CA ASP A 7 26.87 12.98 -7.28
C ASP A 7 27.93 12.24 -6.45
N LEU A 8 28.18 12.71 -5.22
CA LEU A 8 29.07 12.05 -4.27
C LEU A 8 28.54 10.69 -3.80
N ARG A 9 27.21 10.53 -3.70
CA ARG A 9 26.58 9.24 -3.33
C ARG A 9 26.60 8.23 -4.48
N LEU A 10 26.43 8.68 -5.73
CA LEU A 10 26.51 7.80 -6.90
C LEU A 10 27.95 7.33 -7.14
N GLY A 11 28.93 8.24 -7.02
CA GLY A 11 30.35 7.91 -7.22
C GLY A 11 30.96 6.97 -6.17
N SER A 12 30.45 6.93 -4.94
CA SER A 12 30.94 6.02 -3.89
C SER A 12 30.34 4.61 -3.94
N LEU A 13 29.25 4.41 -4.69
CA LEU A 13 28.57 3.11 -4.83
C LEU A 13 29.04 2.34 -6.06
N GLU A 14 29.62 3.03 -7.06
CA GLU A 14 30.30 2.38 -8.18
C GLU A 14 31.64 1.72 -7.76
N SER A 15 32.26 2.12 -6.63
CA SER A 15 33.53 1.56 -6.15
C SER A 15 33.42 0.30 -5.27
N GLY A 16 32.23 -0.31 -5.19
CA GLY A 16 32.00 -1.60 -4.51
C GLY A 16 32.41 -2.83 -5.33
N PHE A 17 31.85 -4.00 -5.02
CA PHE A 17 32.12 -5.28 -5.68
C PHE A 17 32.08 -5.17 -7.22
N ALA A 18 33.07 -5.77 -7.90
CA ALA A 18 33.21 -5.66 -9.34
C ALA A 18 32.06 -6.36 -10.07
N ALA A 19 31.47 -5.65 -11.03
CA ALA A 19 30.20 -6.02 -11.65
C ALA A 19 30.36 -6.67 -13.04
N ASP A 20 31.58 -7.04 -13.41
CA ASP A 20 32.02 -7.58 -14.70
C ASP A 20 32.61 -9.00 -14.61
N GLY A 21 32.98 -9.45 -13.42
CA GLY A 21 33.13 -10.88 -13.05
C GLY A 21 34.56 -11.42 -12.89
N SER A 22 34.61 -12.67 -12.38
CA SER A 22 35.75 -13.52 -11.98
C SER A 22 36.42 -13.25 -10.61
N GLU A 23 36.05 -12.18 -9.91
CA GLU A 23 36.52 -11.97 -8.54
C GLU A 23 36.07 -13.08 -7.59
N LYS A 24 36.87 -13.34 -6.56
CA LYS A 24 36.50 -14.28 -5.51
C LYS A 24 35.32 -13.69 -4.72
N LEU A 25 34.29 -14.49 -4.46
CA LEU A 25 33.17 -14.08 -3.60
C LEU A 25 33.73 -13.68 -2.22
N PRO A 26 33.40 -12.48 -1.71
CA PRO A 26 33.78 -12.08 -0.36
C PRO A 26 33.04 -12.94 0.67
N ASP A 27 33.48 -12.85 1.93
CA ASP A 27 32.76 -13.48 3.03
C ASP A 27 31.38 -12.82 3.20
N LEU A 28 30.34 -13.64 3.21
CA LEU A 28 28.94 -13.23 3.29
C LEU A 28 28.30 -13.62 4.64
N SER A 29 29.09 -14.03 5.64
CA SER A 29 28.58 -14.52 6.93
C SER A 29 27.78 -13.47 7.71
N GLU A 30 28.11 -12.19 7.58
CA GLU A 30 27.47 -11.07 8.28
C GLU A 30 26.32 -10.43 7.48
N HIS A 31 26.06 -10.90 6.27
CA HIS A 31 25.05 -10.35 5.38
C HIS A 31 23.64 -10.82 5.76
N LYS A 32 22.70 -9.86 5.80
CA LYS A 32 21.31 -10.08 6.22
C LYS A 32 20.33 -10.21 5.04
N ASN A 33 20.83 -10.12 3.82
CA ASN A 33 20.03 -10.19 2.61
C ASN A 33 19.86 -11.63 2.09
N LEU A 34 18.74 -11.87 1.39
CA LEU A 34 18.35 -13.20 0.93
C LEU A 34 19.31 -13.80 -0.10
N ALA A 35 19.81 -13.00 -1.03
CA ALA A 35 20.78 -13.46 -2.02
C ALA A 35 22.07 -13.98 -1.36
N ALA A 36 22.60 -13.25 -0.38
CA ALA A 36 23.77 -13.69 0.38
C ALA A 36 23.48 -14.97 1.17
N GLU A 37 22.31 -15.08 1.81
CA GLU A 37 21.91 -16.31 2.51
C GLU A 37 21.92 -17.53 1.58
N VAL A 38 21.36 -17.42 0.38
CA VAL A 38 21.31 -18.51 -0.61
C VAL A 38 22.72 -18.88 -1.08
N LEU A 39 23.57 -17.90 -1.39
CA LEU A 39 24.95 -18.12 -1.84
C LEU A 39 25.81 -18.79 -0.76
N SER A 40 25.67 -18.38 0.50
CA SER A 40 26.42 -18.92 1.64
C SER A 40 26.00 -20.36 1.99
N LYS A 41 24.71 -20.70 1.82
CA LYS A 41 24.18 -22.02 2.19
C LYS A 41 24.46 -23.12 1.18
N VAL A 42 24.85 -22.79 -0.05
CA VAL A 42 25.10 -23.78 -1.10
C VAL A 42 26.58 -23.75 -1.50
N PRO A 43 27.40 -24.65 -0.93
CA PRO A 43 28.83 -24.72 -1.23
C PRO A 43 29.11 -24.81 -2.74
N GLY A 44 30.02 -23.97 -3.21
CA GLY A 44 30.45 -23.92 -4.61
C GLY A 44 29.41 -23.38 -5.60
N LEU A 45 28.25 -22.87 -5.16
CA LEU A 45 27.23 -22.31 -6.06
C LEU A 45 27.78 -21.14 -6.88
N TYR A 46 28.46 -20.21 -6.22
CA TYR A 46 29.10 -19.09 -6.91
C TYR A 46 30.16 -19.57 -7.91
N ASP A 47 31.04 -20.50 -7.52
CA ASP A 47 32.08 -21.02 -8.41
C ASP A 47 31.53 -21.71 -9.67
N ARG A 48 30.36 -22.35 -9.59
CA ARG A 48 29.69 -22.95 -10.76
C ARG A 48 29.11 -21.92 -11.73
N LEU A 49 28.78 -20.72 -11.24
CA LEU A 49 28.02 -19.71 -11.99
C LEU A 49 28.83 -18.46 -12.34
N LYS A 50 29.94 -18.17 -11.65
CA LYS A 50 30.69 -16.90 -11.75
C LYS A 50 31.21 -16.59 -13.16
N ASP A 51 31.54 -17.63 -13.93
CA ASP A 51 32.08 -17.50 -15.29
C ASP A 51 30.98 -17.56 -16.37
N ARG A 52 29.73 -17.84 -15.99
CA ARG A 52 28.59 -17.84 -16.92
C ARG A 52 28.19 -16.41 -17.28
N LYS A 53 27.76 -16.25 -18.52
CA LYS A 53 27.25 -14.99 -19.07
C LYS A 53 25.97 -15.25 -19.83
N THR A 54 25.02 -14.33 -19.68
CA THR A 54 23.83 -14.30 -20.54
C THR A 54 24.20 -13.92 -21.96
N LYS A 55 23.24 -14.02 -22.89
CA LYS A 55 23.47 -13.62 -24.30
C LYS A 55 23.87 -12.16 -24.45
N LEU A 56 23.41 -11.28 -23.56
CA LEU A 56 23.79 -9.86 -23.52
C LEU A 56 25.02 -9.59 -22.64
N GLY A 57 25.70 -10.64 -22.18
CA GLY A 57 26.97 -10.54 -21.45
C GLY A 57 26.83 -10.26 -19.95
N ILE A 58 25.64 -10.43 -19.37
CA ILE A 58 25.41 -10.22 -17.93
C ILE A 58 26.00 -11.38 -17.13
N THR A 59 26.77 -11.05 -16.10
CA THR A 59 27.35 -12.02 -15.16
C THR A 59 26.55 -12.12 -13.88
N LEU A 60 26.72 -13.23 -13.13
CA LEU A 60 26.16 -13.33 -11.78
C LEU A 60 26.67 -12.21 -10.86
N ALA A 61 27.93 -11.78 -11.04
CA ALA A 61 28.52 -10.70 -10.27
C ALA A 61 27.71 -9.38 -10.37
N ARG A 62 27.24 -9.05 -11.58
CA ARG A 62 26.33 -7.92 -11.79
C ARG A 62 25.04 -8.08 -11.00
N CYS A 63 24.45 -9.28 -10.98
CA CYS A 63 23.18 -9.54 -10.31
C CYS A 63 23.25 -9.47 -8.78
N ILE A 64 24.39 -9.87 -8.20
CA ILE A 64 24.59 -9.95 -6.74
C ILE A 64 25.35 -8.75 -6.16
N LYS A 65 25.72 -7.76 -6.99
CA LYS A 65 26.48 -6.58 -6.52
C LYS A 65 25.82 -5.90 -5.33
N ALA A 66 24.51 -5.65 -5.41
CA ALA A 66 23.75 -5.07 -4.32
C ALA A 66 23.78 -5.95 -3.06
N ALA A 67 23.77 -7.28 -3.21
CA ALA A 67 23.87 -8.21 -2.08
C ALA A 67 25.19 -8.02 -1.35
N VAL A 68 26.29 -7.95 -2.08
CA VAL A 68 27.63 -7.79 -1.51
C VAL A 68 27.82 -6.40 -0.87
N ASP A 69 27.41 -5.36 -1.57
CA ASP A 69 27.66 -3.97 -1.19
C ASP A 69 26.72 -3.45 -0.09
N THR A 70 25.63 -4.16 0.20
CA THR A 70 24.64 -3.78 1.24
C THR A 70 24.42 -4.89 2.28
N PRO A 71 25.43 -5.19 3.13
CA PRO A 71 25.37 -6.30 4.08
C PRO A 71 24.22 -6.20 5.08
N ASP A 72 23.90 -4.98 5.53
CA ASP A 72 22.84 -4.73 6.50
C ASP A 72 21.42 -4.71 5.92
N SER A 73 21.30 -4.77 4.60
CA SER A 73 20.00 -4.71 3.94
C SER A 73 19.18 -5.97 4.23
N PRO A 74 17.91 -5.83 4.66
CA PRO A 74 16.96 -6.94 4.74
C PRO A 74 16.22 -7.15 3.42
N ASP A 75 16.65 -6.55 2.29
CA ASP A 75 16.08 -6.69 0.94
C ASP A 75 16.78 -7.74 0.07
N ALA A 76 16.14 -8.23 -1.01
CA ALA A 76 16.54 -9.51 -1.59
C ALA A 76 17.92 -9.39 -2.23
N CYS A 77 18.23 -8.15 -2.62
CA CYS A 77 19.51 -7.68 -3.13
C CYS A 77 20.02 -8.48 -4.34
N LEU A 78 19.09 -9.12 -5.06
CA LEU A 78 19.31 -9.78 -6.34
C LEU A 78 18.56 -9.00 -7.42
N PHE A 79 19.29 -8.56 -8.44
CA PHE A 79 18.72 -7.78 -9.55
C PHE A 79 19.01 -8.47 -10.88
N ALA A 80 18.00 -8.64 -11.73
CA ALA A 80 18.19 -9.14 -13.08
C ALA A 80 18.79 -8.05 -13.98
N GLY A 81 19.85 -8.39 -14.71
CA GLY A 81 20.44 -7.49 -15.72
C GLY A 81 19.80 -7.63 -17.10
N ASP A 82 19.12 -8.75 -17.38
CA ASP A 82 18.33 -8.99 -18.58
C ASP A 82 17.33 -10.15 -18.36
N GLU A 83 16.60 -10.53 -19.41
CA GLU A 83 15.60 -11.61 -19.35
C GLU A 83 16.21 -13.02 -19.22
N ASP A 84 17.42 -13.24 -19.72
CA ASP A 84 18.07 -14.56 -19.72
C ASP A 84 18.63 -14.91 -18.32
N CYS A 85 18.84 -13.90 -17.44
CA CYS A 85 19.26 -14.09 -16.05
C CYS A 85 18.39 -15.10 -15.27
N PHE A 86 17.08 -15.14 -15.54
CA PHE A 86 16.13 -16.03 -14.86
C PHE A 86 16.29 -17.50 -15.22
N GLU A 87 16.98 -17.81 -16.32
CA GLU A 87 17.28 -19.19 -16.74
C GLU A 87 18.76 -19.52 -16.53
N ASP A 88 19.68 -18.65 -16.95
CA ASP A 88 21.12 -18.91 -16.86
C ASP A 88 21.64 -18.96 -15.41
N PHE A 89 20.98 -18.22 -14.50
CA PHE A 89 21.26 -18.18 -13.07
C PHE A 89 20.09 -18.71 -12.23
N ALA A 90 19.26 -19.59 -12.80
CA ALA A 90 18.08 -20.16 -12.16
C ALA A 90 18.38 -20.76 -10.77
N GLU A 91 19.54 -21.40 -10.57
CA GLU A 91 19.96 -21.99 -9.28
C GLU A 91 19.99 -20.98 -8.11
N VAL A 92 20.08 -19.67 -8.40
CA VAL A 92 20.00 -18.58 -7.42
C VAL A 92 18.65 -17.87 -7.53
N PHE A 93 18.25 -17.46 -8.73
CA PHE A 93 17.02 -16.68 -8.95
C PHE A 93 15.77 -17.42 -8.49
N ASP A 94 15.62 -18.70 -8.85
CA ASP A 94 14.42 -19.46 -8.52
C ASP A 94 14.30 -19.70 -7.01
N VAL A 95 15.43 -19.90 -6.31
CA VAL A 95 15.47 -20.03 -4.84
C VAL A 95 15.04 -18.74 -4.17
N VAL A 96 15.61 -17.61 -4.59
CA VAL A 96 15.29 -16.29 -4.03
C VAL A 96 13.82 -15.95 -4.27
N ILE A 97 13.30 -16.16 -5.49
CA ILE A 97 11.87 -15.96 -5.81
C ILE A 97 11.00 -16.86 -4.92
N ALA A 98 11.33 -18.15 -4.79
CA ALA A 98 10.56 -19.08 -3.97
C ALA A 98 10.53 -18.66 -2.49
N ARG A 99 11.66 -18.20 -1.95
CA ARG A 99 11.77 -17.70 -0.57
C ARG A 99 11.03 -16.38 -0.36
N MET A 100 11.09 -15.45 -1.31
CA MET A 100 10.38 -14.16 -1.25
C MET A 100 8.86 -14.33 -1.15
N HIS A 101 8.33 -15.27 -1.92
CA HIS A 101 6.88 -15.50 -2.05
C HIS A 101 6.37 -16.67 -1.19
N GLY A 102 7.18 -17.14 -0.22
CA GLY A 102 6.77 -18.16 0.75
C GLY A 102 6.49 -19.54 0.15
N LEU A 103 7.05 -19.83 -1.02
CA LEU A 103 7.01 -21.16 -1.68
C LEU A 103 8.05 -22.12 -1.11
N LEU A 104 9.05 -21.59 -0.41
CA LEU A 104 9.99 -22.35 0.41
C LEU A 104 9.92 -21.83 1.86
N PRO A 105 9.99 -22.73 2.86
CA PRO A 105 10.14 -22.37 4.26
C PRO A 105 11.32 -21.41 4.51
N PRO A 106 11.24 -20.58 5.56
CA PRO A 106 12.38 -19.78 6.01
C PRO A 106 13.61 -20.65 6.23
N GLY A 107 14.75 -20.20 5.71
CA GLY A 107 16.01 -20.90 5.82
C GLY A 107 16.24 -22.05 4.81
N GLU A 108 15.20 -22.52 4.10
CA GLU A 108 15.34 -23.59 3.12
C GLU A 108 15.99 -23.10 1.82
N VAL A 109 16.80 -23.95 1.20
CA VAL A 109 17.43 -23.71 -0.09
C VAL A 109 17.31 -24.96 -0.95
N ASN A 110 16.59 -24.85 -2.07
CA ASN A 110 16.46 -25.91 -3.06
C ASN A 110 16.74 -25.35 -4.46
N CYS A 111 17.97 -25.51 -4.96
CA CYS A 111 18.38 -25.00 -6.28
C CYS A 111 17.66 -25.66 -7.47
N THR A 112 16.80 -26.67 -7.25
CA THR A 112 15.96 -27.29 -8.28
C THR A 112 14.51 -26.80 -8.26
N VAL A 113 14.16 -25.91 -7.32
CA VAL A 113 12.83 -25.29 -7.27
C VAL A 113 12.55 -24.51 -8.55
N ARG A 114 11.32 -24.56 -9.04
CA ARG A 114 10.87 -23.83 -10.23
C ARG A 114 9.55 -23.13 -9.93
N PRO A 115 9.57 -21.91 -9.35
CA PRO A 115 8.37 -21.14 -9.07
C PRO A 115 7.53 -20.95 -10.33
N GLN A 116 6.21 -21.00 -10.19
CA GLN A 116 5.27 -20.80 -11.29
C GLN A 116 4.30 -19.66 -10.92
N HIS A 117 4.11 -18.76 -11.88
CA HIS A 117 3.10 -17.71 -11.84
C HIS A 117 1.82 -18.23 -12.50
N PRO A 118 0.63 -17.95 -11.95
CA PRO A 118 -0.62 -18.36 -12.56
C PRO A 118 -0.79 -17.73 -13.95
N ALA A 119 -1.50 -18.41 -14.84
CA ALA A 119 -1.90 -17.83 -16.12
C ALA A 119 -2.81 -16.61 -15.91
N ALA A 120 -2.76 -15.67 -16.85
CA ALA A 120 -3.60 -14.48 -16.81
C ALA A 120 -5.10 -14.86 -16.76
N GLN A 121 -5.81 -14.27 -15.81
CA GLN A 121 -7.25 -14.48 -15.63
C GLN A 121 -8.04 -13.26 -16.12
N PRO A 122 -9.26 -13.46 -16.64
CA PRO A 122 -10.11 -12.34 -17.03
C PRO A 122 -10.54 -11.54 -15.80
N VAL A 123 -10.23 -10.24 -15.79
CA VAL A 123 -10.66 -9.34 -14.72
C VAL A 123 -12.13 -8.99 -14.89
N LYS A 124 -12.91 -9.26 -13.85
CA LYS A 124 -14.32 -8.84 -13.70
C LYS A 124 -14.45 -8.01 -12.44
N PRO A 125 -15.33 -7.00 -12.39
CA PRO A 125 -15.58 -6.26 -11.15
C PRO A 125 -16.05 -7.21 -10.04
N ALA A 126 -15.35 -7.23 -8.90
CA ALA A 126 -15.70 -8.07 -7.75
C ALA A 126 -16.92 -7.58 -6.95
N GLY A 127 -17.47 -6.40 -7.27
CA GLY A 127 -18.59 -5.84 -6.52
C GLY A 127 -19.03 -4.46 -7.00
N ALA A 128 -19.78 -3.77 -6.14
CA ALA A 128 -20.22 -2.41 -6.38
C ALA A 128 -19.01 -1.47 -6.49
N LYS A 129 -19.13 -0.40 -7.29
CA LYS A 129 -18.09 0.63 -7.39
C LYS A 129 -17.86 1.23 -6.00
N LEU A 130 -16.59 1.36 -5.60
CA LEU A 130 -16.23 2.06 -4.37
C LEU A 130 -16.80 3.49 -4.43
N ASP A 131 -17.53 3.89 -3.39
CA ASP A 131 -18.22 5.16 -3.38
C ASP A 131 -17.23 6.32 -3.19
N VAL A 132 -17.01 7.08 -4.26
CA VAL A 132 -16.18 8.28 -4.29
C VAL A 132 -16.93 9.49 -3.70
N SER A 133 -18.27 9.46 -3.67
CA SER A 133 -19.11 10.59 -3.26
C SER A 133 -19.03 10.89 -1.75
N ALA A 134 -18.70 9.88 -0.95
CA ALA A 134 -18.48 10.01 0.49
C ALA A 134 -17.22 10.83 0.88
N ARG A 135 -16.40 11.30 -0.09
CA ARG A 135 -15.13 12.04 0.13
C ARG A 135 -14.06 11.29 0.94
N ILE A 136 -14.27 9.99 1.21
CA ILE A 136 -13.30 9.11 1.86
C ILE A 136 -12.33 8.54 0.84
N LEU A 137 -12.81 8.02 -0.29
CA LEU A 137 -11.96 7.64 -1.42
C LEU A 137 -11.55 8.89 -2.21
N HIS A 138 -10.25 9.18 -2.25
CA HIS A 138 -9.70 10.30 -3.02
C HIS A 138 -9.44 9.90 -4.48
N SER A 139 -8.71 8.82 -4.69
CA SER A 139 -8.41 8.30 -6.03
C SER A 139 -7.93 6.86 -5.97
N VAL A 140 -7.97 6.18 -7.11
CA VAL A 140 -7.32 4.90 -7.36
C VAL A 140 -6.14 5.13 -8.30
N GLN A 141 -5.02 4.47 -8.00
CA GLN A 141 -3.82 4.49 -8.82
C GLN A 141 -3.37 3.06 -9.09
N LEU A 142 -3.23 2.72 -10.37
CA LEU A 142 -2.66 1.47 -10.82
C LEU A 142 -1.29 1.72 -11.44
N ARG A 143 -0.30 0.91 -11.07
CA ARG A 143 1.03 0.93 -11.68
C ARG A 143 1.36 -0.42 -12.29
N ALA A 144 1.96 -0.43 -13.47
CA ALA A 144 2.44 -1.63 -14.12
C ALA A 144 3.83 -1.39 -14.73
N ALA A 145 4.78 -2.26 -14.40
CA ALA A 145 6.15 -2.16 -14.90
C ALA A 145 6.40 -3.10 -16.09
N ARG A 146 7.12 -2.66 -17.11
CA ARG A 146 7.52 -3.51 -18.25
C ARG A 146 8.95 -3.22 -18.66
N ASN A 147 9.72 -4.28 -18.87
CA ASN A 147 10.98 -4.21 -19.60
C ASN A 147 10.77 -4.58 -21.06
N ILE A 148 11.52 -3.92 -21.95
CA ILE A 148 11.46 -4.16 -23.39
C ILE A 148 12.35 -5.34 -23.71
N ARG A 149 11.83 -6.35 -24.40
CA ARG A 149 12.57 -7.57 -24.72
C ARG A 149 13.73 -7.28 -25.69
N GLY A 150 14.87 -7.92 -25.44
CA GLY A 150 16.09 -7.75 -26.22
C GLY A 150 16.89 -6.48 -25.90
N PHE A 151 16.67 -5.88 -24.73
CA PHE A 151 17.48 -4.82 -24.13
C PHE A 151 17.91 -5.28 -22.73
N ARG A 152 19.10 -4.87 -22.27
CA ARG A 152 19.49 -5.04 -20.86
C ARG A 152 18.57 -4.19 -19.99
N PHE A 153 18.25 -4.70 -18.81
CA PHE A 153 17.46 -3.98 -17.81
C PHE A 153 18.26 -2.83 -17.19
N CYS A 154 17.57 -1.91 -16.51
CA CYS A 154 18.19 -0.70 -15.94
C CYS A 154 19.47 -0.94 -15.10
N PRO A 155 19.60 -2.01 -14.28
CA PRO A 155 20.84 -2.28 -13.52
C PRO A 155 22.10 -2.51 -14.38
N ALA A 156 21.93 -2.96 -15.63
CA ALA A 156 23.04 -3.36 -16.50
C ALA A 156 23.10 -2.63 -17.84
N MET A 157 22.13 -1.75 -18.09
CA MET A 157 22.02 -0.94 -19.30
C MET A 157 23.12 0.13 -19.34
N ASP A 158 23.76 0.29 -20.49
CA ASP A 158 24.73 1.37 -20.71
C ASP A 158 24.07 2.70 -21.13
N ARG A 159 24.88 3.74 -21.20
CA ARG A 159 24.44 5.10 -21.56
C ARG A 159 23.69 5.19 -22.89
N ASN A 160 24.17 4.48 -23.90
CA ASN A 160 23.67 4.56 -25.27
C ASN A 160 22.37 3.77 -25.40
N GLU A 161 22.35 2.57 -24.85
CA GLU A 161 21.16 1.72 -24.78
C GLU A 161 20.04 2.43 -24.01
N ARG A 162 20.36 3.16 -22.94
CA ARG A 162 19.40 3.96 -22.19
C ARG A 162 18.78 5.08 -23.01
N ALA A 163 19.59 5.81 -23.76
CA ALA A 163 19.10 6.82 -24.69
C ALA A 163 18.27 6.20 -25.83
N GLU A 164 18.64 5.01 -26.31
CA GLU A 164 17.86 4.29 -27.32
C GLU A 164 16.48 3.92 -26.80
N VAL A 165 16.38 3.34 -25.60
CA VAL A 165 15.10 3.03 -24.95
C VAL A 165 14.26 4.29 -24.76
N GLU A 166 14.86 5.39 -24.31
CA GLU A 166 14.18 6.68 -24.18
C GLU A 166 13.54 7.13 -25.50
N MET A 167 14.33 7.20 -26.57
CA MET A 167 13.86 7.62 -27.88
C MET A 167 12.79 6.68 -28.45
N LEU A 168 12.99 5.36 -28.26
CA LEU A 168 12.09 4.33 -28.71
C LEU A 168 10.70 4.50 -28.09
N VAL A 169 10.65 4.64 -26.76
CA VAL A 169 9.43 4.78 -25.98
C VAL A 169 8.77 6.14 -26.23
N ALA A 170 9.53 7.25 -26.21
CA ALA A 170 8.98 8.57 -26.49
C ALA A 170 8.37 8.66 -27.90
N LYS A 171 8.95 7.97 -28.89
CA LYS A 171 8.36 7.86 -30.23
C LYS A 171 7.15 6.91 -30.26
N ALA A 172 7.13 5.86 -29.45
CA ALA A 172 5.97 4.96 -29.36
C ALA A 172 4.75 5.65 -28.72
N LEU A 173 4.98 6.43 -27.65
CA LEU A 173 3.93 7.19 -26.96
C LEU A 173 3.28 8.25 -27.86
N ARG A 174 4.05 8.90 -28.74
CA ARG A 174 3.49 9.80 -29.77
C ARG A 174 2.61 9.07 -30.80
N GLY A 175 2.81 7.77 -30.97
CA GLY A 175 2.03 6.92 -31.88
C GLY A 175 0.75 6.35 -31.26
N LEU A 176 0.53 6.49 -29.94
CA LEU A 176 -0.75 6.20 -29.30
C LEU A 176 -1.75 7.28 -29.75
N ALA A 177 -2.49 7.00 -30.82
CA ALA A 177 -3.49 7.88 -31.45
C ALA A 177 -4.55 8.41 -30.45
N PRO A 178 -5.38 9.42 -30.80
CA PRO A 178 -5.66 10.65 -30.03
C PRO A 178 -6.33 10.52 -28.65
N ALA A 179 -6.68 9.31 -28.19
CA ALA A 179 -7.23 9.08 -26.86
C ALA A 179 -6.22 9.34 -25.71
N VAL A 180 -4.92 9.30 -26.01
CA VAL A 180 -3.84 9.53 -25.03
C VAL A 180 -2.90 10.62 -25.55
N SER A 181 -3.46 11.79 -25.85
CA SER A 181 -2.66 13.00 -26.09
C SER A 181 -1.85 13.32 -24.83
N GLY A 182 -0.58 13.68 -24.99
CA GLY A 182 0.29 13.98 -23.87
C GLY A 182 1.65 14.49 -24.32
N VAL A 183 2.48 14.84 -23.35
CA VAL A 183 3.83 15.38 -23.58
C VAL A 183 4.85 14.53 -22.85
N TYR A 184 5.95 14.22 -23.55
CA TYR A 184 7.13 13.64 -22.92
C TYR A 184 8.04 14.74 -22.36
N LEU A 185 8.37 14.61 -21.09
CA LEU A 185 9.14 15.55 -20.28
C LEU A 185 10.38 14.81 -19.74
N PRO A 186 11.56 14.96 -20.36
CA PRO A 186 12.80 14.44 -19.79
C PRO A 186 13.05 15.07 -18.42
N LEU A 187 13.73 14.36 -17.53
CA LEU A 187 14.10 14.90 -16.22
C LEU A 187 14.91 16.19 -16.35
N ARG A 188 14.74 17.09 -15.37
CA ARG A 188 15.47 18.37 -15.32
C ARG A 188 16.97 18.13 -15.47
N GLN A 189 17.65 18.95 -16.27
CA GLN A 189 19.08 18.84 -16.62
C GLN A 189 19.44 17.65 -17.53
N SER A 190 18.48 16.82 -17.95
CA SER A 190 18.76 15.78 -18.93
C SER A 190 19.04 16.37 -20.31
N VAL A 191 20.08 15.85 -20.97
CA VAL A 191 20.47 16.21 -22.35
C VAL A 191 20.32 15.05 -23.33
N SER A 192 19.76 13.92 -22.89
CA SER A 192 19.64 12.70 -23.69
C SER A 192 18.56 12.79 -24.78
N TYR A 193 17.59 13.68 -24.62
CA TYR A 193 16.47 13.85 -25.54
C TYR A 193 16.58 15.17 -26.32
N ALA A 194 17.11 15.09 -27.55
CA ALA A 194 17.40 16.27 -28.39
C ALA A 194 16.23 17.26 -28.58
N PRO A 195 14.95 16.83 -28.74
CA PRO A 195 13.84 17.77 -28.89
C PRO A 195 13.60 18.66 -27.66
N ARG A 196 14.17 18.33 -26.50
CA ARG A 196 14.05 19.12 -25.27
C ARG A 196 15.34 19.00 -24.44
N ALA A 197 16.44 19.49 -24.99
CA ALA A 197 17.72 19.54 -24.29
C ALA A 197 17.63 20.43 -23.04
N GLY A 198 18.04 19.90 -21.88
CA GLY A 198 17.88 20.53 -20.57
C GLY A 198 16.68 20.01 -19.77
N GLY A 199 15.79 19.23 -20.40
CA GLY A 199 14.67 18.56 -19.75
C GLY A 199 13.48 19.48 -19.42
N MET A 200 12.65 19.03 -18.48
CA MET A 200 11.55 19.81 -17.94
C MET A 200 12.05 21.00 -17.13
N ASP A 201 11.25 22.07 -17.09
CA ASP A 201 11.53 23.20 -16.20
C ASP A 201 11.07 22.92 -14.76
N GLU A 202 11.44 23.80 -13.82
CA GLU A 202 11.11 23.65 -12.39
C GLU A 202 9.60 23.66 -12.13
N PHE A 203 8.84 24.39 -12.94
CA PHE A 203 7.40 24.52 -12.76
C PHE A 203 6.65 23.29 -13.27
N GLU A 204 7.08 22.71 -14.39
CA GLU A 204 6.62 21.42 -14.88
C GLU A 204 6.95 20.30 -13.89
N GLU A 205 8.18 20.28 -13.35
CA GLU A 205 8.59 19.33 -12.32
C GLU A 205 7.65 19.42 -11.10
N LEU A 206 7.45 20.64 -10.57
CA LEU A 206 6.57 20.88 -9.43
C LEU A 206 5.13 20.46 -9.72
N ARG A 207 4.62 20.71 -10.94
CA ARG A 207 3.28 20.28 -11.37
C ARG A 207 3.14 18.76 -11.42
N LEU A 208 4.16 18.04 -11.91
CA LEU A 208 4.16 16.58 -11.93
C LEU A 208 4.23 16.01 -10.51
N LYS A 209 5.05 16.61 -9.63
CA LYS A 209 5.13 16.23 -8.22
C LYS A 209 3.79 16.44 -7.51
N ALA A 210 3.15 17.60 -7.71
CA ALA A 210 1.86 17.92 -7.11
C ALA A 210 0.74 16.97 -7.58
N ALA A 211 0.84 16.47 -8.80
CA ALA A 211 -0.08 15.47 -9.35
C ALA A 211 0.26 14.02 -8.94
N GLY A 212 1.37 13.79 -8.22
CA GLY A 212 1.85 12.45 -7.88
C GLY A 212 2.33 11.63 -9.08
N LEU A 213 2.67 12.28 -10.20
CA LEU A 213 3.08 11.66 -11.46
C LEU A 213 4.60 11.71 -11.70
N HIS A 214 5.35 12.41 -10.85
CA HIS A 214 6.80 12.49 -10.90
C HIS A 214 7.46 11.33 -10.15
N PHE A 215 8.70 10.98 -10.51
CA PHE A 215 9.55 10.07 -9.75
C PHE A 215 10.87 10.72 -9.39
N GLU A 216 11.41 10.36 -8.24
CA GLU A 216 12.69 10.86 -7.78
C GLU A 216 13.78 9.78 -7.87
N LEU A 217 15.02 10.21 -7.68
CA LEU A 217 16.14 9.28 -7.54
C LEU A 217 15.83 8.31 -6.39
N PRO A 218 15.86 6.98 -6.62
CA PRO A 218 15.69 6.01 -5.54
C PRO A 218 16.68 6.23 -4.40
N GLU A 219 16.21 6.19 -3.16
CA GLU A 219 17.05 6.36 -1.96
C GLU A 219 17.52 5.02 -1.36
N SER A 220 16.88 3.92 -1.76
CA SER A 220 17.22 2.57 -1.28
C SER A 220 18.66 2.21 -1.67
N GLN A 221 19.50 1.94 -0.66
CA GLN A 221 20.90 1.56 -0.87
C GLN A 221 21.05 0.34 -1.79
N PRO A 222 20.27 -0.76 -1.66
CA PRO A 222 20.29 -1.86 -2.62
C PRO A 222 20.03 -1.45 -4.07
N VAL A 223 19.07 -0.54 -4.29
CA VAL A 223 18.73 -0.05 -5.65
C VAL A 223 19.82 0.87 -6.20
N LEU A 224 20.47 1.65 -5.34
CA LEU A 224 21.62 2.45 -5.76
C LEU A 224 22.83 1.55 -6.09
N ALA A 225 23.10 0.54 -5.28
CA ALA A 225 24.22 -0.39 -5.45
C ALA A 225 24.03 -1.36 -6.64
N SER A 226 22.79 -1.60 -7.08
CA SER A 226 22.52 -2.47 -8.24
C SER A 226 23.00 -1.89 -9.57
N GLY A 227 23.25 -0.57 -9.63
CA GLY A 227 23.60 0.14 -10.86
C GLY A 227 22.41 0.78 -11.59
N THR A 228 21.17 0.58 -11.11
CA THR A 228 19.95 1.15 -11.72
C THR A 228 20.01 2.67 -11.88
N CYS A 229 20.62 3.35 -10.90
CA CYS A 229 20.68 4.80 -10.83
C CYS A 229 21.89 5.43 -11.55
N GLY A 230 22.71 4.65 -12.25
CA GLY A 230 23.91 5.15 -12.93
C GLY A 230 23.62 6.25 -13.96
N GLU A 231 24.46 7.27 -14.03
CA GLU A 231 24.36 8.40 -14.96
C GLU A 231 23.05 9.21 -14.85
N TRP A 232 22.47 9.32 -13.67
CA TRP A 232 21.29 10.16 -13.46
C TRP A 232 21.57 11.62 -13.87
N PRO A 233 20.67 12.34 -14.58
CA PRO A 233 19.34 11.96 -15.05
C PRO A 233 19.29 11.49 -16.53
N HIS A 234 20.41 11.10 -17.13
CA HIS A 234 20.52 10.78 -18.56
C HIS A 234 19.56 9.66 -19.00
N GLY A 235 18.76 9.87 -20.04
CA GLY A 235 17.85 8.86 -20.59
C GLY A 235 16.55 8.67 -19.82
N ARG A 236 16.24 9.54 -18.83
CA ARG A 236 15.08 9.42 -17.95
C ARG A 236 14.07 10.54 -18.20
N GLY A 237 12.79 10.21 -18.04
CA GLY A 237 11.73 11.21 -18.10
C GLY A 237 10.35 10.65 -17.84
N VAL A 238 9.37 11.56 -17.83
CA VAL A 238 7.97 11.29 -17.58
C VAL A 238 7.18 11.71 -18.81
N PHE A 239 6.39 10.80 -19.37
CA PHE A 239 5.28 11.19 -20.22
C PHE A 239 4.04 11.40 -19.36
N ALA A 240 3.32 12.49 -19.58
CA ALA A 240 2.04 12.75 -18.92
C ALA A 240 0.97 13.04 -19.99
N SER A 241 -0.19 12.38 -19.87
CA SER A 241 -1.35 12.67 -20.69
C SER A 241 -1.92 14.06 -20.38
N SER A 242 -2.60 14.67 -21.35
CA SER A 242 -3.19 16.00 -21.21
C SER A 242 -4.24 16.08 -20.10
N ASP A 243 -4.96 14.98 -19.86
CA ASP A 243 -5.93 14.84 -18.76
C ASP A 243 -5.30 14.39 -17.43
N ARG A 244 -3.97 14.15 -17.43
CA ARG A 244 -3.18 13.69 -16.27
C ARG A 244 -3.64 12.39 -15.64
N LYS A 245 -4.41 11.57 -16.37
CA LYS A 245 -4.83 10.24 -15.92
C LYS A 245 -3.77 9.19 -16.19
N LEU A 246 -2.98 9.33 -17.26
CA LEU A 246 -1.88 8.42 -17.58
C LEU A 246 -0.54 9.14 -17.42
N ALA A 247 0.37 8.53 -16.68
CA ALA A 247 1.78 8.84 -16.72
C ALA A 247 2.60 7.60 -17.11
N VAL A 248 3.72 7.81 -17.80
CA VAL A 248 4.68 6.75 -18.14
C VAL A 248 6.07 7.20 -17.74
N TRP A 249 6.66 6.52 -16.78
CA TRP A 249 8.04 6.72 -16.38
C TRP A 249 8.94 5.91 -17.28
N ILE A 250 9.99 6.56 -17.78
CA ILE A 250 10.97 5.95 -18.67
C ILE A 250 12.31 5.85 -17.94
N ASN A 251 12.88 4.64 -17.91
CA ASN A 251 14.19 4.33 -17.34
C ASN A 251 14.38 4.72 -15.86
N HIS A 252 13.32 4.61 -15.04
CA HIS A 252 13.43 4.80 -13.59
C HIS A 252 14.12 3.58 -12.95
N GLN A 253 13.35 2.62 -12.43
CA GLN A 253 13.89 1.31 -12.02
C GLN A 253 13.73 0.22 -13.09
N GLU A 254 12.74 0.39 -13.96
CA GLU A 254 12.43 -0.48 -15.09
C GLU A 254 12.32 0.39 -16.35
N HIS A 255 12.35 -0.20 -17.56
CA HIS A 255 12.29 0.59 -18.81
C HIS A 255 11.03 1.44 -18.87
N LEU A 256 9.91 0.85 -18.44
CA LEU A 256 8.58 1.45 -18.43
C LEU A 256 7.92 1.20 -17.09
N THR A 257 7.41 2.26 -16.47
CA THR A 257 6.38 2.13 -15.42
C THR A 257 5.19 2.98 -15.84
N LEU A 258 4.10 2.34 -16.22
CA LEU A 258 2.84 3.03 -16.52
C LEU A 258 2.07 3.22 -15.23
N MET A 259 1.50 4.40 -15.08
CA MET A 259 0.68 4.79 -13.95
C MET A 259 -0.65 5.32 -14.49
N MET A 260 -1.75 4.70 -14.07
CA MET A 260 -3.11 5.12 -14.37
C MET A 260 -3.79 5.60 -13.10
N VAL A 261 -4.30 6.84 -13.11
CA VAL A 261 -5.06 7.45 -12.04
C VAL A 261 -6.53 7.54 -12.46
N GLY A 262 -7.42 7.10 -11.58
CA GLY A 262 -8.86 7.11 -11.82
C GLY A 262 -9.68 7.14 -10.54
N ASP A 263 -10.98 7.05 -10.70
CA ASP A 263 -11.98 6.99 -9.63
C ASP A 263 -12.64 5.60 -9.54
N ASP A 264 -12.44 4.75 -10.54
CA ASP A 264 -12.88 3.37 -10.61
C ASP A 264 -11.68 2.47 -10.94
N MET A 265 -11.40 1.53 -10.04
CA MET A 265 -10.27 0.62 -10.13
C MET A 265 -10.30 -0.27 -11.38
N TYR A 266 -11.47 -0.82 -11.72
CA TYR A 266 -11.59 -1.73 -12.86
C TYR A 266 -11.59 -0.98 -14.18
N GLN A 267 -12.17 0.23 -14.21
CA GLN A 267 -12.06 1.09 -15.39
C GLN A 267 -10.61 1.52 -15.62
N ALA A 268 -9.91 1.99 -14.57
CA ALA A 268 -8.50 2.34 -14.64
C ALA A 268 -7.65 1.16 -15.13
N TYR A 269 -7.97 -0.06 -14.70
CA TYR A 269 -7.27 -1.27 -15.17
C TYR A 269 -7.49 -1.50 -16.66
N ARG A 270 -8.73 -1.39 -17.15
CA ARG A 270 -9.02 -1.51 -18.59
C ARG A 270 -8.28 -0.47 -19.42
N ASP A 271 -8.22 0.76 -18.94
CA ASP A 271 -7.52 1.86 -19.61
C ASP A 271 -6.00 1.63 -19.62
N LEU A 272 -5.43 1.15 -18.50
CA LEU A 272 -4.03 0.78 -18.38
C LEU A 272 -3.66 -0.36 -19.35
N GLN A 273 -4.48 -1.41 -19.42
CA GLN A 273 -4.27 -2.53 -20.34
C GLN A 273 -4.33 -2.08 -21.80
N ARG A 274 -5.27 -1.19 -22.18
CA ARG A 274 -5.31 -0.62 -23.54
C ARG A 274 -4.03 0.16 -23.86
N ALA A 275 -3.52 0.95 -22.92
CA ALA A 275 -2.26 1.67 -23.11
C ALA A 275 -1.05 0.72 -23.26
N LEU A 276 -0.96 -0.31 -22.42
CA LEU A 276 0.09 -1.34 -22.51
C LEU A 276 0.03 -2.10 -23.84
N GLN A 277 -1.15 -2.51 -24.28
CA GLN A 277 -1.36 -3.22 -25.55
C GLN A 277 -0.96 -2.33 -26.74
N GLY A 278 -1.43 -1.08 -26.77
CA GLY A 278 -1.07 -0.13 -27.82
C GLY A 278 0.44 0.13 -27.89
N LEU A 279 1.10 0.30 -26.75
CA LEU A 279 2.56 0.44 -26.70
C LEU A 279 3.25 -0.83 -27.18
N GLY A 280 2.80 -2.00 -26.71
CA GLY A 280 3.35 -3.28 -27.11
C GLY A 280 3.27 -3.52 -28.61
N GLU A 281 2.15 -3.19 -29.25
CA GLU A 281 1.98 -3.30 -30.70
C GLU A 281 2.95 -2.39 -31.48
N ILE A 282 3.09 -1.13 -31.06
CA ILE A 282 3.98 -0.18 -31.72
C ILE A 282 5.45 -0.59 -31.56
N LEU A 283 5.84 -1.06 -30.38
CA LEU A 283 7.19 -1.53 -30.10
C LEU A 283 7.51 -2.81 -30.88
N ARG A 284 6.57 -3.76 -30.96
CA ARG A 284 6.73 -5.03 -31.70
C ARG A 284 6.98 -4.80 -33.19
N ARG A 285 6.29 -3.85 -33.81
CA ARG A 285 6.43 -3.54 -35.25
C ARG A 285 7.84 -3.11 -35.65
N ARG A 286 8.71 -2.73 -34.70
CA ARG A 286 10.06 -2.22 -34.98
C ARG A 286 11.15 -3.28 -34.99
N LYS A 287 10.91 -4.48 -34.44
CA LYS A 287 11.84 -5.61 -34.49
C LYS A 287 11.16 -6.79 -35.21
N PRO A 288 11.29 -6.89 -36.56
CA PRO A 288 10.70 -7.98 -37.33
C PRO A 288 11.17 -9.35 -36.80
N GLY A 289 10.24 -10.28 -36.58
CA GLY A 289 10.53 -11.61 -36.02
C GLY A 289 10.36 -11.73 -34.50
N GLN A 290 10.19 -10.61 -33.78
CA GLN A 290 9.90 -10.63 -32.34
C GLN A 290 8.39 -10.74 -32.08
N THR A 291 7.97 -11.79 -31.38
CA THR A 291 6.55 -12.06 -31.08
C THR A 291 6.05 -11.30 -29.84
N GLN A 292 6.93 -10.99 -28.89
CA GLN A 292 6.59 -10.28 -27.64
C GLN A 292 7.40 -8.99 -27.51
N ALA A 293 6.74 -7.87 -27.26
CA ALA A 293 7.42 -6.57 -27.09
C ALA A 293 8.10 -6.43 -25.73
N PHE A 294 7.49 -7.02 -24.70
CA PHE A 294 7.97 -6.96 -23.33
C PHE A 294 8.65 -8.27 -22.93
N ALA A 295 9.60 -8.19 -22.01
CA ALA A 295 10.25 -9.35 -21.42
C ALA A 295 9.24 -10.11 -20.55
N SER A 296 8.94 -11.34 -20.93
CA SER A 296 8.01 -12.22 -20.21
C SER A 296 8.41 -13.68 -20.34
N SER A 297 7.99 -14.48 -19.35
CA SER A 297 8.13 -15.93 -19.29
C SER A 297 6.78 -16.54 -18.98
N GLU A 298 6.45 -17.66 -19.62
CA GLU A 298 5.24 -18.44 -19.29
C GLU A 298 5.24 -18.88 -17.82
N ARG A 299 6.42 -19.11 -17.26
CA ARG A 299 6.61 -19.55 -15.88
C ARG A 299 6.57 -18.41 -14.88
N LEU A 300 7.12 -17.24 -15.22
CA LEU A 300 7.33 -16.15 -14.24
C LEU A 300 6.48 -14.90 -14.51
N GLY A 301 5.67 -14.87 -15.56
CA GLY A 301 4.92 -13.68 -15.96
C GLY A 301 5.82 -12.62 -16.60
N PHE A 302 5.55 -11.34 -16.33
CA PHE A 302 6.40 -10.23 -16.76
C PHE A 302 7.69 -10.17 -15.94
N LEU A 303 8.81 -9.98 -16.62
CA LEU A 303 10.14 -9.98 -16.03
C LEU A 303 10.58 -8.55 -15.71
N THR A 304 10.87 -8.29 -14.44
CA THR A 304 11.39 -7.01 -13.91
C THR A 304 12.82 -7.17 -13.42
N SER A 305 13.56 -6.08 -13.32
CA SER A 305 14.91 -6.07 -12.77
C SER A 305 14.92 -6.36 -11.28
N ASN A 306 13.94 -5.79 -10.55
CA ASN A 306 13.72 -6.07 -9.14
C ASN A 306 12.68 -7.20 -9.00
N LEU A 307 13.02 -8.23 -8.22
CA LEU A 307 12.18 -9.42 -8.05
C LEU A 307 10.84 -9.14 -7.35
N TYR A 308 10.72 -8.06 -6.58
CA TYR A 308 9.43 -7.65 -5.99
C TYR A 308 8.39 -7.24 -7.06
N GLY A 309 8.83 -6.90 -8.28
CA GLY A 309 7.94 -6.55 -9.38
C GLY A 309 7.58 -7.72 -10.32
N LEU A 310 8.05 -8.93 -10.05
CA LEU A 310 7.89 -10.10 -10.93
C LEU A 310 6.43 -10.55 -11.01
N GLY A 311 6.04 -11.26 -12.09
CA GLY A 311 4.70 -11.85 -12.20
C GLY A 311 3.73 -10.97 -12.98
N CYS A 312 2.61 -10.58 -12.36
CA CYS A 312 1.67 -9.66 -13.00
C CYS A 312 2.25 -8.24 -13.09
N SER A 313 3.23 -7.92 -12.21
CA SER A 313 3.87 -6.60 -12.06
C SER A 313 2.88 -5.45 -11.83
N LEU A 314 1.67 -5.77 -11.39
CA LEU A 314 0.58 -4.83 -11.13
C LEU A 314 0.59 -4.42 -9.66
N GLN A 315 0.69 -3.11 -9.44
CA GLN A 315 0.47 -2.52 -8.13
C GLN A 315 -0.80 -1.67 -8.16
N ALA A 316 -1.86 -2.19 -7.57
CA ALA A 316 -3.12 -1.48 -7.36
C ALA A 316 -3.08 -0.72 -6.05
N SER A 317 -3.60 0.51 -6.05
CA SER A 317 -3.66 1.31 -4.83
C SER A 317 -4.88 2.21 -4.75
N ALA A 318 -5.44 2.36 -3.56
CA ALA A 318 -6.51 3.30 -3.24
C ALA A 318 -5.99 4.33 -2.23
N ILE A 319 -6.21 5.61 -2.50
CA ILE A 319 -5.89 6.70 -1.58
C ILE A 319 -7.17 7.03 -0.79
N LEU A 320 -7.14 6.76 0.51
CA LEU A 320 -8.27 6.92 1.42
C LEU A 320 -8.00 8.00 2.46
N LYS A 321 -9.05 8.74 2.84
CA LYS A 321 -9.07 9.69 3.95
C LYS A 321 -9.79 9.04 5.14
N LEU A 322 -9.03 8.57 6.11
CA LEU A 322 -9.46 7.84 7.30
C LEU A 322 -9.06 8.56 8.62
N PRO A 323 -9.43 9.84 8.82
CA PRO A 323 -9.02 10.61 10.00
C PRO A 323 -9.57 10.05 11.31
N ARG A 324 -10.81 9.51 11.32
CA ARG A 324 -11.42 9.00 12.55
C ARG A 324 -10.85 7.64 12.92
N LEU A 325 -10.67 6.75 11.96
CA LEU A 325 -10.02 5.47 12.17
C LEU A 325 -8.58 5.63 12.68
N ALA A 326 -7.83 6.59 12.12
CA ALA A 326 -6.50 6.93 12.60
C ALA A 326 -6.50 7.52 14.02
N ALA A 327 -7.44 8.42 14.33
CA ALA A 327 -7.57 8.99 15.66
C ALA A 327 -7.94 7.93 16.72
N MET A 328 -8.82 6.98 16.36
CA MET A 328 -9.25 5.90 17.24
C MET A 328 -8.09 5.01 17.68
N GLU A 329 -7.15 4.71 16.78
CA GLU A 329 -5.94 3.94 17.08
C GLU A 329 -4.98 4.67 18.02
N VAL A 330 -4.93 6.02 17.94
CA VAL A 330 -4.15 6.84 18.88
C VAL A 330 -4.81 6.86 20.26
N SER A 331 -6.13 6.99 20.31
CA SER A 331 -6.91 7.06 21.55
C SER A 331 -7.01 5.71 22.27
N HIS A 332 -7.04 4.61 21.51
CA HIS A 332 -7.11 3.25 22.01
C HIS A 332 -6.00 2.43 21.34
N PRO A 333 -4.75 2.53 21.81
CA PRO A 333 -3.67 1.74 21.27
C PRO A 333 -3.96 0.26 21.55
N SER A 334 -4.51 -0.44 20.56
CA SER A 334 -4.56 -1.90 20.56
C SER A 334 -3.12 -2.42 20.53
N SER A 335 -2.90 -3.65 21.02
CA SER A 335 -1.62 -4.32 20.79
C SER A 335 -1.30 -4.25 19.29
N ALA A 336 -0.03 -4.15 18.89
CA ALA A 336 0.34 -4.04 17.48
C ALA A 336 -0.27 -5.15 16.58
N ALA A 337 -0.74 -6.26 17.15
CA ALA A 337 -1.45 -7.33 16.45
C ALA A 337 -2.92 -7.01 16.11
N GLY A 338 -3.57 -6.08 16.81
CA GLY A 338 -5.00 -5.75 16.67
C GLY A 338 -5.28 -4.36 16.09
N SER A 339 -4.36 -3.77 15.30
CA SER A 339 -4.64 -2.53 14.55
C SER A 339 -5.29 -2.86 13.21
N TRP A 340 -6.11 -1.95 12.69
CA TRP A 340 -6.65 -2.05 11.32
C TRP A 340 -5.55 -2.12 10.25
N ARG A 341 -4.35 -1.57 10.52
CA ARG A 341 -3.17 -1.73 9.65
C ARG A 341 -2.63 -3.15 9.67
N SER A 342 -2.66 -3.79 10.83
CA SER A 342 -2.23 -5.17 11.00
C SER A 342 -3.20 -6.13 10.33
N TRP A 343 -4.52 -5.86 10.45
CA TRP A 343 -5.54 -6.55 9.67
C TRP A 343 -5.31 -6.41 8.15
N ALA A 344 -5.06 -5.19 7.65
CA ALA A 344 -4.74 -4.99 6.24
C ALA A 344 -3.48 -5.79 5.83
N GLY A 345 -2.47 -5.84 6.70
CA GLY A 345 -1.28 -6.66 6.50
C GLY A 345 -1.56 -8.16 6.43
N LEU A 346 -2.49 -8.68 7.24
CA LEU A 346 -2.96 -10.08 7.16
C LEU A 346 -3.67 -10.36 5.83
N MET A 347 -4.39 -9.37 5.30
CA MET A 347 -4.99 -9.42 3.97
C MET A 347 -3.98 -9.19 2.83
N ARG A 348 -2.68 -9.14 3.14
CA ARG A 348 -1.57 -8.92 2.19
C ARG A 348 -1.67 -7.58 1.46
N VAL A 349 -2.14 -6.57 2.19
CA VAL A 349 -2.25 -5.17 1.77
C VAL A 349 -1.40 -4.28 2.68
N GLN A 350 -0.57 -3.45 2.05
CA GLN A 350 0.24 -2.45 2.70
C GLN A 350 -0.54 -1.15 2.89
N VAL A 351 -0.34 -0.52 4.04
CA VAL A 351 -0.89 0.79 4.39
C VAL A 351 0.28 1.75 4.59
N GLU A 352 0.32 2.82 3.82
CA GLU A 352 1.34 3.86 3.91
C GLU A 352 0.69 5.23 4.13
N PRO A 353 1.26 6.11 4.97
CA PRO A 353 0.80 7.50 5.02
C PRO A 353 1.06 8.18 3.68
N VAL A 354 0.13 9.02 3.24
CA VAL A 354 0.36 9.89 2.08
C VAL A 354 1.27 11.03 2.53
N SER A 355 2.33 11.32 1.77
CA SER A 355 3.22 12.46 2.05
C SER A 355 2.87 13.67 1.18
N SER A 356 3.03 14.87 1.74
CA SER A 356 3.00 16.14 1.02
C SER A 356 4.25 16.30 0.16
N LEU A 357 4.27 17.36 -0.66
CA LEU A 357 5.45 17.74 -1.46
C LEU A 357 6.71 17.95 -0.61
N ASP A 358 6.54 18.41 0.64
CA ASP A 358 7.62 18.67 1.58
C ASP A 358 8.01 17.41 2.39
N GLY A 359 7.42 16.24 2.06
CA GLY A 359 7.71 14.97 2.72
C GLY A 359 6.97 14.75 4.04
N HIS A 360 6.08 15.66 4.46
CA HIS A 360 5.29 15.51 5.67
C HIS A 360 4.06 14.64 5.46
N ALA A 361 3.75 13.75 6.40
CA ALA A 361 2.54 12.96 6.33
C ALA A 361 1.29 13.85 6.32
N VAL A 362 0.40 13.62 5.34
CA VAL A 362 -0.91 14.25 5.25
C VAL A 362 -1.82 13.57 6.25
N GLU A 363 -2.28 14.34 7.23
CA GLU A 363 -3.10 13.84 8.32
C GLU A 363 -4.36 13.13 7.82
N GLY A 364 -4.58 11.92 8.34
CA GLY A 364 -5.74 11.09 7.99
C GLY A 364 -5.73 10.55 6.56
N CYS A 365 -4.70 10.76 5.74
CA CYS A 365 -4.65 10.24 4.37
C CYS A 365 -3.70 9.03 4.28
N PHE A 366 -4.21 7.92 3.76
CA PHE A 366 -3.48 6.67 3.65
C PHE A 366 -3.57 6.09 2.24
N LYS A 367 -2.45 5.56 1.75
CA LYS A 367 -2.37 4.76 0.54
C LYS A 367 -2.46 3.29 0.93
N ILE A 368 -3.44 2.60 0.36
CA ILE A 368 -3.72 1.18 0.54
C ILE A 368 -3.30 0.47 -0.74
N SER A 369 -2.37 -0.49 -0.70
CA SER A 369 -1.87 -1.17 -1.90
C SER A 369 -1.54 -2.65 -1.70
N ASN A 370 -1.66 -3.47 -2.74
CA ASN A 370 -1.27 -4.88 -2.66
C ASN A 370 0.24 -5.04 -2.37
N MET A 371 0.57 -6.08 -1.61
CA MET A 371 1.96 -6.50 -1.39
C MET A 371 2.48 -7.44 -2.47
N ASP A 372 1.62 -8.31 -3.01
CA ASP A 372 2.04 -9.35 -3.95
C ASP A 372 1.79 -9.00 -5.40
N THR A 373 2.76 -9.39 -6.22
CA THR A 373 2.77 -9.28 -7.67
C THR A 373 3.03 -10.65 -8.33
N PHE A 374 3.56 -11.60 -7.57
CA PHE A 374 3.88 -12.95 -8.02
C PHE A 374 2.99 -13.99 -7.33
N ASN A 375 2.73 -15.11 -8.04
CA ASN A 375 1.80 -16.15 -7.61
C ASN A 375 0.37 -15.63 -7.29
N VAL A 376 -0.02 -14.54 -7.95
CA VAL A 376 -1.34 -13.88 -7.90
C VAL A 376 -1.64 -13.32 -9.30
N SER A 377 -2.89 -13.37 -9.71
CA SER A 377 -3.38 -12.79 -10.97
C SER A 377 -3.74 -11.31 -10.83
N ASP A 378 -3.83 -10.59 -11.95
CA ASP A 378 -4.29 -9.20 -11.98
C ASP A 378 -5.69 -9.05 -11.33
N ALA A 379 -6.57 -10.04 -11.48
CA ALA A 379 -7.89 -10.05 -10.87
C ALA A 379 -7.80 -10.09 -9.33
N GLU A 380 -7.05 -11.06 -8.79
CA GLU A 380 -6.85 -11.20 -7.34
C GLU A 380 -6.20 -9.94 -6.73
N VAL A 381 -5.24 -9.32 -7.43
CA VAL A 381 -4.62 -8.06 -6.98
C VAL A 381 -5.65 -6.94 -6.86
N LEU A 382 -6.51 -6.76 -7.86
CA LEU A 382 -7.52 -5.71 -7.85
C LEU A 382 -8.59 -6.00 -6.79
N ASP A 383 -9.05 -7.24 -6.71
CA ASP A 383 -10.12 -7.67 -5.81
C ASP A 383 -9.71 -7.49 -4.34
N VAL A 384 -8.48 -7.89 -3.97
CA VAL A 384 -7.95 -7.74 -2.60
C VAL A 384 -7.87 -6.27 -2.19
N VAL A 385 -7.36 -5.38 -3.05
CA VAL A 385 -7.27 -3.94 -2.73
C VAL A 385 -8.67 -3.32 -2.69
N HIS A 386 -9.56 -3.70 -3.61
CA HIS A 386 -10.94 -3.23 -3.64
C HIS A 386 -11.70 -3.63 -2.37
N GLU A 387 -11.60 -4.88 -1.94
CA GLU A 387 -12.25 -5.41 -0.75
C GLU A 387 -11.74 -4.72 0.52
N VAL A 388 -10.41 -4.63 0.68
CA VAL A 388 -9.80 -3.97 1.85
C VAL A 388 -10.15 -2.50 1.90
N ALA A 389 -10.07 -1.78 0.78
CA ALA A 389 -10.45 -0.37 0.72
C ALA A 389 -11.94 -0.17 1.04
N GLY A 390 -12.83 -1.02 0.50
CA GLY A 390 -14.26 -0.98 0.76
C GLY A 390 -14.59 -1.15 2.25
N ARG A 391 -13.94 -2.10 2.92
CA ARG A 391 -14.12 -2.31 4.37
C ARG A 391 -13.62 -1.14 5.21
N LEU A 392 -12.47 -0.55 4.86
CA LEU A 392 -11.96 0.63 5.56
C LEU A 392 -12.86 1.86 5.37
N ILE A 393 -13.43 2.03 4.17
CA ILE A 393 -14.42 3.09 3.90
C ILE A 393 -15.66 2.88 4.76
N LEU A 394 -16.20 1.67 4.81
CA LEU A 394 -17.36 1.34 5.65
C LEU A 394 -17.08 1.59 7.14
N ALA A 395 -15.90 1.20 7.63
CA ALA A 395 -15.50 1.45 9.01
C ALA A 395 -15.45 2.95 9.34
N GLU A 396 -14.83 3.76 8.48
CA GLU A 396 -14.78 5.23 8.66
C GLU A 396 -16.17 5.87 8.63
N GLN A 397 -17.06 5.40 7.75
CA GLN A 397 -18.45 5.87 7.70
C GLN A 397 -19.22 5.52 8.97
N GLN A 398 -19.07 4.30 9.48
CA GLN A 398 -19.69 3.86 10.73
C GLN A 398 -19.20 4.69 11.92
N ILE A 399 -17.88 4.88 12.05
CA ILE A 399 -17.29 5.72 13.11
C ILE A 399 -17.82 7.15 13.01
N THR A 400 -17.94 7.70 11.80
CA THR A 400 -18.46 9.06 11.58
C THR A 400 -19.93 9.14 11.99
N SER A 401 -20.77 8.18 11.59
CA SER A 401 -22.18 8.16 11.95
C SER A 401 -22.42 8.04 13.46
N LEU A 402 -21.59 7.27 14.17
CA LEU A 402 -21.64 7.14 15.62
C LEU A 402 -21.17 8.43 16.31
N ALA A 403 -20.12 9.09 15.80
CA ALA A 403 -19.67 10.37 16.33
C ALA A 403 -20.71 11.49 16.11
N ASP A 404 -21.46 11.45 15.00
CA ASP A 404 -22.56 12.38 14.75
C ASP A 404 -23.78 12.09 15.65
N SER A 405 -23.92 10.86 16.16
CA SER A 405 -24.98 10.46 17.10
C SER A 405 -24.79 11.00 18.54
N ASP A 406 -23.62 11.55 18.89
CA ASP A 406 -23.45 12.40 20.08
C ASP A 406 -24.35 13.65 20.06
N ALA A 407 -25.01 13.95 18.92
CA ALA A 407 -26.10 14.91 18.82
C ALA A 407 -27.38 14.52 19.60
N LEU A 408 -27.53 13.26 20.05
CA LEU A 408 -28.61 12.83 20.96
C LEU A 408 -28.41 13.34 22.39
N PHE A 409 -27.17 13.56 22.82
CA PHE A 409 -26.84 14.01 24.17
C PHE A 409 -27.37 15.42 24.47
N PRO A 410 -27.24 16.42 23.56
CA PRO A 410 -27.92 17.71 23.67
C PRO A 410 -29.45 17.60 23.68
N ILE A 411 -30.04 16.66 22.94
CA ILE A 411 -31.50 16.45 22.90
C ILE A 411 -31.99 15.90 24.25
N LEU A 412 -31.33 14.89 24.82
CA LEU A 412 -31.61 14.37 26.17
C LEU A 412 -31.39 15.44 27.24
N THR A 413 -30.35 16.25 27.11
CA THR A 413 -30.06 17.36 28.03
C THR A 413 -31.11 18.48 27.93
N SER A 414 -31.59 18.77 26.71
CA SER A 414 -32.69 19.70 26.44
C SER A 414 -34.03 19.20 26.97
N VAL A 415 -34.31 17.90 26.85
CA VAL A 415 -35.54 17.28 27.39
C VAL A 415 -35.50 17.29 28.93
N LEU A 416 -34.35 16.99 29.53
CA LEU A 416 -34.14 17.08 30.98
C LEU A 416 -34.19 18.52 31.50
N SER A 417 -33.70 19.51 30.74
CA SER A 417 -33.82 20.92 31.13
C SER A 417 -35.25 21.45 30.97
N ALA A 418 -35.98 21.03 29.93
CA ALA A 418 -37.40 21.35 29.74
C ALA A 418 -38.29 20.76 30.84
N ALA A 419 -37.93 19.57 31.35
CA ALA A 419 -38.55 18.96 32.53
C ALA A 419 -38.27 19.76 33.82
N LYS A 420 -37.05 20.31 33.96
CA LYS A 420 -36.65 21.19 35.07
C LYS A 420 -37.40 22.54 35.06
N GLU A 421 -37.78 23.02 33.88
CA GLU A 421 -38.52 24.28 33.68
C GLU A 421 -40.05 24.11 33.69
N GLY A 422 -40.57 22.89 33.90
CA GLY A 422 -42.01 22.61 34.06
C GLY A 422 -42.88 22.88 32.83
N ARG A 423 -42.28 22.96 31.63
CA ARG A 423 -43.00 23.41 30.41
C ARG A 423 -43.73 22.31 29.64
N GLU A 424 -43.52 21.03 29.95
CA GLU A 424 -44.25 19.94 29.30
C GLU A 424 -44.88 18.96 30.29
N SER A 425 -46.05 18.45 29.91
CA SER A 425 -46.85 17.51 30.68
C SER A 425 -46.13 16.17 30.85
N ARG A 426 -46.16 15.65 32.08
CA ARG A 426 -45.60 14.36 32.55
C ARG A 426 -45.74 13.19 31.57
N GLN A 427 -46.83 13.13 30.79
CA GLN A 427 -47.12 12.07 29.81
C GLN A 427 -46.27 12.14 28.53
N SER A 428 -45.84 13.32 28.10
CA SER A 428 -44.96 13.48 26.93
C SER A 428 -43.51 13.12 27.25
N ILE A 429 -43.06 13.43 28.47
CA ILE A 429 -41.72 13.06 28.95
C ILE A 429 -41.64 11.54 29.20
N LEU A 430 -42.69 10.94 29.76
CA LEU A 430 -42.78 9.49 29.95
C LEU A 430 -42.84 8.70 28.64
N SER A 431 -43.46 9.22 27.57
CA SER A 431 -43.48 8.52 26.27
C SER A 431 -42.13 8.56 25.55
N VAL A 432 -41.40 9.68 25.65
CA VAL A 432 -40.05 9.83 25.09
C VAL A 432 -39.03 8.98 25.87
N ILE A 433 -39.10 9.00 27.20
CA ILE A 433 -38.24 8.17 28.06
C ILE A 433 -38.60 6.69 27.92
N SER A 434 -39.90 6.33 27.83
CA SER A 434 -40.32 4.95 27.59
C SER A 434 -39.88 4.43 26.23
N GLY A 435 -39.78 5.28 25.20
CA GLY A 435 -39.26 4.88 23.88
C GLY A 435 -37.74 4.67 23.85
N VAL A 436 -36.99 5.39 24.69
CA VAL A 436 -35.53 5.23 24.85
C VAL A 436 -35.19 4.06 25.78
N ILE A 437 -36.04 3.77 26.77
CA ILE A 437 -35.84 2.71 27.78
C ILE A 437 -36.29 1.33 27.29
N THR A 438 -37.19 1.23 26.30
CA THR A 438 -37.63 -0.06 25.74
C THR A 438 -36.51 -0.90 25.11
N ASP A 439 -35.33 -0.33 24.84
CA ASP A 439 -34.16 -1.06 24.35
C ASP A 439 -33.18 -1.53 25.46
N CYS A 440 -33.43 -1.19 26.74
CA CYS A 440 -32.47 -1.42 27.83
C CYS A 440 -32.91 -2.42 28.93
N GLY A 441 -34.07 -3.06 28.82
CA GLY A 441 -34.51 -4.13 29.74
C GLY A 441 -35.08 -3.64 31.09
N ASP A 442 -36.08 -4.40 31.57
CA ASP A 442 -37.15 -3.93 32.47
C ASP A 442 -36.76 -3.50 33.90
N ASN A 443 -35.61 -3.89 34.43
CA ASN A 443 -35.33 -3.69 35.87
C ASN A 443 -34.74 -2.30 36.21
N VAL A 444 -34.17 -1.57 35.25
CA VAL A 444 -33.66 -0.20 35.49
C VAL A 444 -34.82 0.81 35.51
N ALA A 445 -35.86 0.55 34.74
CA ALA A 445 -37.08 1.36 34.70
C ALA A 445 -37.81 1.35 36.06
N GLN A 446 -37.86 0.20 36.75
CA GLN A 446 -38.57 0.07 38.03
C GLN A 446 -37.87 0.82 39.17
N ASP A 447 -36.53 0.84 39.21
CA ASP A 447 -35.77 1.55 40.25
C ASP A 447 -35.80 3.08 40.06
N VAL A 448 -35.77 3.56 38.81
CA VAL A 448 -35.92 4.98 38.47
C VAL A 448 -37.35 5.47 38.77
N VAL A 449 -38.36 4.65 38.49
CA VAL A 449 -39.76 4.93 38.84
C VAL A 449 -39.97 4.92 40.36
N ALA A 450 -39.33 4.01 41.10
CA ALA A 450 -39.42 3.96 42.57
C ALA A 450 -38.80 5.18 43.27
N LEU A 451 -37.73 5.75 42.70
CA LEU A 451 -37.07 6.97 43.19
C LEU A 451 -37.90 8.23 42.89
N LEU A 452 -38.44 8.36 41.68
CA LEU A 452 -39.35 9.46 41.30
C LEU A 452 -40.66 9.46 42.11
N MET A 453 -41.09 8.30 42.60
CA MET A 453 -42.23 8.18 43.52
C MET A 453 -41.88 8.57 44.97
N LYS A 454 -40.61 8.48 45.37
CA LYS A 454 -40.13 8.82 46.73
C LYS A 454 -39.99 10.33 46.95
N GLU A 455 -39.72 11.08 45.88
CA GLU A 455 -39.56 12.54 45.85
C GLU A 455 -40.85 13.34 46.16
N GLN A 456 -42.05 12.73 46.16
CA GLN A 456 -43.30 13.47 46.42
C GLN A 456 -43.67 13.66 47.90
N SER A 457 -42.81 13.27 48.86
CA SER A 457 -43.20 13.21 50.27
C SER A 457 -42.39 14.05 51.27
N ARG A 458 -41.57 15.02 50.83
CA ARG A 458 -40.87 15.93 51.77
C ARG A 458 -40.96 17.42 51.39
N PRO A 459 -41.29 18.31 52.34
CA PRO A 459 -41.35 19.75 52.07
C PRO A 459 -39.94 20.35 52.00
N GLY A 460 -39.73 21.19 50.98
CA GLY A 460 -38.44 21.76 50.62
C GLY A 460 -37.93 22.87 51.53
N THR A 461 -36.62 22.85 51.77
CA THR A 461 -35.81 23.93 52.34
C THR A 461 -34.49 23.98 51.59
N GLN A 462 -33.86 25.15 51.49
CA GLN A 462 -32.74 25.43 50.56
C GLN A 462 -31.47 24.56 50.75
N GLU A 463 -31.30 23.89 51.90
CA GLU A 463 -30.28 22.83 52.09
C GLU A 463 -30.60 21.56 51.27
N SER A 464 -31.87 21.28 50.99
CA SER A 464 -32.31 20.16 50.14
C SER A 464 -31.87 20.31 48.69
N ILE A 465 -31.71 21.54 48.18
CA ILE A 465 -31.30 21.78 46.78
C ILE A 465 -29.82 21.45 46.57
N ILE A 466 -28.99 21.67 47.59
CA ILE A 466 -27.55 21.35 47.55
C ILE A 466 -27.33 19.84 47.80
N GLU A 467 -28.16 19.21 48.63
CA GLU A 467 -28.21 17.75 48.75
C GLU A 467 -28.76 17.08 47.47
N GLU A 468 -29.76 17.66 46.80
CA GLU A 468 -30.32 17.21 45.52
C GLU A 468 -29.27 17.20 44.40
N ASP A 469 -28.44 18.24 44.25
CA ASP A 469 -27.37 18.25 43.25
C ASP A 469 -26.28 17.20 43.54
N LYS A 470 -26.10 16.84 44.81
CA LYS A 470 -25.15 15.81 45.25
C LYS A 470 -25.74 14.40 45.09
N GLU A 471 -27.03 14.22 45.34
CA GLU A 471 -27.78 12.98 45.11
C GLU A 471 -27.98 12.70 43.60
N ILE A 472 -28.15 13.73 42.76
CA ILE A 472 -28.17 13.60 41.29
C ILE A 472 -26.78 13.23 40.75
N ALA A 473 -25.71 13.77 41.33
CA ALA A 473 -24.35 13.35 41.00
C ALA A 473 -24.07 11.91 41.46
N ASP A 474 -24.53 11.54 42.66
CA ASP A 474 -24.43 10.16 43.19
C ASP A 474 -25.30 9.18 42.37
N LEU A 475 -26.46 9.61 41.87
CA LEU A 475 -27.29 8.83 40.93
C LEU A 475 -26.63 8.69 39.56
N LYS A 476 -25.98 9.73 39.02
CA LYS A 476 -25.18 9.65 37.80
C LYS A 476 -24.01 8.68 37.95
N ASP A 477 -23.34 8.71 39.11
CA ASP A 477 -22.21 7.84 39.39
C ASP A 477 -22.64 6.42 39.75
N ARG A 478 -23.79 6.21 40.40
CA ARG A 478 -24.39 4.90 40.64
C ARG A 478 -24.98 4.28 39.38
N LEU A 479 -25.56 5.08 38.49
CA LEU A 479 -26.01 4.62 37.17
C LEU A 479 -24.80 4.22 36.32
N LYS A 480 -23.73 5.02 36.33
CA LYS A 480 -22.43 4.63 35.75
C LYS A 480 -21.90 3.34 36.39
N CYS A 481 -21.83 3.24 37.72
CA CYS A 481 -21.26 2.08 38.40
C CYS A 481 -22.12 0.81 38.23
N ALA A 482 -23.44 0.93 38.18
CA ALA A 482 -24.34 -0.17 37.87
C ALA A 482 -24.19 -0.62 36.41
N MET A 483 -24.02 0.32 35.48
CA MET A 483 -23.67 0.02 34.08
C MET A 483 -22.30 -0.67 33.98
N TYR A 484 -21.29 -0.22 34.74
CA TYR A 484 -19.95 -0.81 34.77
C TYR A 484 -19.88 -2.19 35.46
N SER A 485 -20.64 -2.41 36.54
CA SER A 485 -20.65 -3.69 37.28
C SER A 485 -21.40 -4.78 36.52
N LYS A 486 -22.50 -4.44 35.83
CA LYS A 486 -23.20 -5.39 34.95
C LYS A 486 -22.39 -5.76 33.70
N LEU A 487 -21.42 -4.93 33.31
CA LEU A 487 -20.44 -5.17 32.25
C LEU A 487 -19.35 -6.20 32.63
N GLN A 488 -19.07 -6.40 33.93
CA GLN A 488 -17.98 -7.28 34.39
C GLN A 488 -18.41 -8.74 34.64
N ASP A 489 -19.71 -8.98 34.86
CA ASP A 489 -20.19 -10.26 35.38
C ASP A 489 -20.72 -11.22 34.29
N GLY A 490 -20.53 -10.91 33.01
CA GLY A 490 -20.80 -11.83 31.88
C GLY A 490 -22.28 -12.18 31.61
N SER A 491 -23.21 -11.77 32.47
CA SER A 491 -24.65 -12.06 32.32
C SER A 491 -25.31 -11.36 31.11
N LEU A 492 -24.57 -10.56 30.34
CA LEU A 492 -25.04 -9.93 29.10
C LEU A 492 -24.88 -10.84 27.87
N GLU A 493 -24.06 -11.90 27.93
CA GLU A 493 -23.81 -12.80 26.78
C GLU A 493 -25.07 -13.54 26.32
N GLU A 494 -25.96 -13.91 27.25
CA GLU A 494 -27.25 -14.56 26.94
C GLU A 494 -28.29 -13.60 26.33
N ALA A 495 -28.14 -12.29 26.54
CA ALA A 495 -29.05 -11.26 26.00
C ALA A 495 -28.56 -10.70 24.65
N ILE A 496 -27.23 -10.66 24.46
CA ILE A 496 -26.55 -10.17 23.25
C ILE A 496 -26.87 -11.02 22.01
N ASP A 497 -27.07 -12.33 22.16
CA ASP A 497 -27.48 -13.21 21.04
C ASP A 497 -28.86 -12.84 20.46
N THR A 498 -29.69 -12.12 21.22
CA THR A 498 -31.04 -11.70 20.79
C THR A 498 -31.14 -10.27 20.25
N ALA A 499 -30.19 -9.38 20.57
CA ALA A 499 -30.34 -7.95 20.32
C ALA A 499 -29.17 -7.39 19.50
N SER A 500 -28.93 -8.03 18.36
CA SER A 500 -28.10 -7.52 17.27
C SER A 500 -28.66 -6.21 16.70
N THR A 501 -28.56 -5.07 17.39
CA THR A 501 -28.70 -3.71 16.79
C THR A 501 -28.35 -2.57 17.77
N SER A 502 -27.41 -1.69 17.36
CA SER A 502 -27.20 -0.26 17.73
C SER A 502 -26.53 0.18 19.07
N GLY A 503 -25.21 -0.01 19.17
CA GLY A 503 -24.16 1.04 19.12
C GLY A 503 -24.06 2.21 20.13
N GLY A 504 -23.05 2.17 21.02
CA GLY A 504 -22.43 3.32 21.69
C GLY A 504 -20.94 3.08 22.06
N ALA A 505 -20.06 3.98 21.59
CA ALA A 505 -18.62 4.20 21.87
C ALA A 505 -17.64 3.00 21.89
N MET A 506 -16.84 2.90 20.82
CA MET A 506 -16.04 1.75 20.42
C MET A 506 -14.72 1.52 21.20
N HIS A 507 -14.60 0.34 21.80
CA HIS A 507 -13.39 -0.46 21.77
C HIS A 507 -13.21 -1.11 20.37
N PHE A 508 -11.99 -1.54 20.02
CA PHE A 508 -11.72 -2.25 18.75
C PHE A 508 -12.58 -3.53 18.59
N SER A 509 -13.10 -4.05 19.70
CA SER A 509 -14.06 -5.16 19.78
C SER A 509 -15.49 -4.83 19.33
N ASP A 510 -15.83 -3.54 19.18
CA ASP A 510 -17.19 -3.07 18.88
C ASP A 510 -17.36 -2.69 17.38
N LEU A 511 -16.28 -2.75 16.60
CA LEU A 511 -16.37 -2.83 15.14
C LEU A 511 -16.94 -4.21 14.78
N PRO A 512 -17.81 -4.35 13.76
CA PRO A 512 -18.16 -5.68 13.25
C PRO A 512 -16.85 -6.44 13.01
N PRO A 513 -16.68 -7.66 13.55
CA PRO A 513 -15.43 -8.38 13.41
C PRO A 513 -15.11 -8.42 11.93
N LEU A 514 -13.97 -7.84 11.55
CA LEU A 514 -13.44 -8.02 10.21
C LEU A 514 -13.40 -9.54 10.03
N PRO A 515 -14.08 -10.09 9.01
CA PRO A 515 -14.25 -11.52 8.92
C PRO A 515 -12.87 -12.17 9.00
N PRO A 516 -12.77 -13.32 9.69
CA PRO A 516 -11.49 -13.97 9.90
C PRO A 516 -10.77 -14.08 8.56
N PRO A 517 -9.43 -13.92 8.54
CA PRO A 517 -8.68 -14.14 7.32
C PRO A 517 -9.11 -15.51 6.75
N PRO A 518 -9.27 -15.65 5.43
CA PRO A 518 -9.56 -16.95 4.85
C PRO A 518 -8.59 -17.98 5.45
N GLU A 519 -9.13 -19.08 5.98
CA GLU A 519 -8.40 -20.14 6.71
C GLU A 519 -7.00 -20.30 6.13
N GLU A 520 -5.97 -20.10 6.98
CA GLU A 520 -4.54 -20.06 6.63
C GLU A 520 -4.27 -20.57 5.22
N MET A 521 -4.33 -19.69 4.21
CA MET A 521 -3.67 -20.00 2.96
C MET A 521 -2.20 -20.12 3.34
N GLY A 522 -1.72 -21.37 3.45
CA GLY A 522 -0.39 -21.77 3.93
C GLY A 522 0.78 -21.21 3.12
N ARG A 523 0.84 -19.90 2.97
CA ARG A 523 1.86 -19.11 2.30
C ARG A 523 2.56 -18.35 3.42
N ALA A 524 3.85 -18.63 3.59
CA ALA A 524 4.67 -17.98 4.59
C ALA A 524 4.62 -16.44 4.44
N ALA A 525 4.89 -15.71 5.54
CA ALA A 525 5.00 -14.26 5.50
C ALA A 525 6.01 -13.85 4.39
N PRO A 526 5.64 -12.95 3.47
CA PRO A 526 6.53 -12.55 2.41
C PRO A 526 7.77 -11.91 3.01
N TRP A 527 8.88 -12.14 2.35
CA TRP A 527 10.14 -11.53 2.73
C TRP A 527 10.04 -10.03 2.40
N ARG A 528 10.04 -9.17 3.44
CA ARG A 528 9.50 -7.80 3.35
C ARG A 528 10.41 -6.86 2.58
N GLN A 529 9.90 -6.24 1.52
CA GLN A 529 10.39 -4.91 1.11
C GLN A 529 9.87 -3.90 2.14
N ARG A 530 10.76 -3.34 2.98
CA ARG A 530 10.39 -2.11 3.67
C ARG A 530 10.43 -1.02 2.61
N SER A 531 9.28 -0.44 2.30
CA SER A 531 9.27 0.79 1.50
C SER A 531 10.22 1.78 2.17
N SER A 532 11.01 2.47 1.35
CA SER A 532 11.86 3.58 1.76
C SER A 532 10.98 4.67 2.35
N SER A 533 10.63 4.51 3.62
CA SER A 533 10.23 5.63 4.48
C SER A 533 11.51 6.42 4.73
N PRO A 534 11.50 7.76 4.64
CA PRO A 534 12.64 8.54 5.06
C PRO A 534 12.92 8.16 6.51
N SER A 535 14.11 7.61 6.74
CA SER A 535 14.58 7.29 8.08
C SER A 535 14.36 8.52 8.95
N ARG A 536 13.59 8.36 10.04
CA ARG A 536 13.57 9.33 11.14
C ARG A 536 15.04 9.66 11.49
N ARG A 537 15.43 10.90 11.26
CA ARG A 537 16.39 11.60 12.11
C ARG A 537 15.62 12.60 12.93
#